data_AF-A0A6N2MDD6-F1
#
_entry.id   AF-A0A6N2MDD6-F1
#
_cell.length_a   1.000
_cell.length_b   1.000
_cell.length_c   1.000
_cell.angle_alpha   90.00
_cell.angle_beta   90.00
_cell.angle_gamma   90.00
#
_symmetry.space_group_name_H-M   'P 1'
#
loop_
_entity.id
_entity.type
_entity.pdbx_description
1 polymer ?
#
loop_
_entity_poly.entity_id
_entity_poly.type
_entity_poly.pdbx_seq_one_letter_code
_entity_poly.pdbx_strand_id
1 'polypeptide(L)'
;MSMISTSLSGPKSATSYCAPEFSGLRRLCPNNNTNNSHSSSFLRFTSPRKPLRRVLAMAGTGQFFVGGNWKCNGTKESITKLISDLNSAKMESDVDVVVAPPFIYIDQVKSSLTDRIEISAQNSWVSKGGAFTGEISVEQLKDIGCKWVILGHSERRHVIGEDNQFIGKKAGYALSQGVGVIACIGELLEEREAGKTFDVCYQQLKAYADAVPSWDNIVIAMSLYGLLVLV
;
A
#
# COMPACT_ATOMS: atom_id res chain seq x y z
N MET A 1 -42.26 10.57 -41.02
CA MET A 1 -42.01 12.01 -41.25
C MET A 1 -41.31 12.53 -40.01
N SER A 2 -40.07 13.00 -39.97
CA SER A 2 -39.09 13.38 -40.99
C SER A 2 -37.71 13.18 -40.35
N MET A 3 -36.79 12.58 -41.11
CA MET A 3 -35.35 12.65 -40.85
C MET A 3 -34.87 14.09 -41.06
N ILE A 4 -33.85 14.55 -40.32
CA ILE A 4 -32.77 15.36 -40.88
C ILE A 4 -31.45 14.95 -40.21
N SER A 5 -30.59 14.35 -41.02
CA SER A 5 -29.16 14.18 -40.80
C SER A 5 -28.43 15.47 -41.19
N THR A 6 -27.31 15.78 -40.56
CA THR A 6 -26.26 16.55 -41.23
C THR A 6 -24.89 16.10 -40.74
N SER A 7 -24.15 15.50 -41.67
CA SER A 7 -22.74 15.16 -41.58
C SER A 7 -21.87 16.40 -41.76
N LEU A 8 -20.80 16.54 -40.98
CA LEU A 8 -19.63 17.34 -41.37
C LEU A 8 -18.34 16.62 -40.96
N SER A 9 -17.44 16.55 -41.94
CA SER A 9 -16.20 15.80 -41.98
C SER A 9 -14.97 16.72 -41.91
N GLY A 10 -14.02 16.42 -40.99
CA GLY A 10 -12.58 16.78 -41.03
C GLY A 10 -12.20 18.27 -40.78
N PRO A 11 -10.95 18.60 -40.39
CA PRO A 11 -9.72 17.78 -40.45
C PRO A 11 -9.08 17.46 -39.09
N LYS A 12 -8.26 16.39 -39.08
CA LYS A 12 -7.33 16.05 -38.00
C LYS A 12 -6.10 16.97 -38.09
N SER A 13 -5.77 17.66 -37.01
CA SER A 13 -4.49 18.36 -36.82
C SER A 13 -3.86 17.87 -35.53
N ALA A 14 -2.64 17.35 -35.65
CA ALA A 14 -1.88 16.74 -34.58
C ALA A 14 -1.30 17.81 -33.65
N THR A 15 -1.81 17.89 -32.42
CA THR A 15 -1.15 18.65 -31.36
C THR A 15 0.01 17.82 -30.82
N SER A 16 1.22 18.25 -31.17
CA SER A 16 2.47 17.80 -30.57
C SER A 16 2.44 18.07 -29.07
N TYR A 17 2.33 17.03 -28.25
CA TYR A 17 2.57 17.14 -26.82
C TYR A 17 4.09 17.17 -26.60
N CYS A 18 4.60 18.35 -26.26
CA CYS A 18 5.96 18.51 -25.77
C CYS A 18 6.06 17.77 -24.43
N ALA A 19 6.89 16.71 -24.37
CA ALA A 19 7.18 16.03 -23.12
C ALA A 19 7.87 17.02 -22.16
N PRO A 20 7.51 17.06 -20.87
CA PRO A 20 8.25 17.86 -19.91
C PRO A 20 9.65 17.25 -19.71
N GLU A 21 10.69 18.03 -19.99
CA GLU A 21 12.07 17.70 -19.60
C GLU A 21 12.20 17.85 -18.08
N PHE A 22 12.29 16.71 -17.37
CA PHE A 22 12.62 16.69 -15.95
C PHE A 22 14.13 16.58 -15.75
N SER A 23 14.75 17.70 -15.40
CA SER A 23 16.15 17.79 -14.98
C SER A 23 16.32 17.19 -13.58
N GLY A 24 16.70 15.91 -13.50
CA GLY A 24 16.88 15.23 -12.21
C GLY A 24 17.61 13.89 -12.25
N LEU A 25 18.52 13.67 -13.21
CA LEU A 25 19.32 12.44 -13.26
C LEU A 25 20.57 12.59 -12.37
N ARG A 26 20.52 12.09 -11.13
CA ARG A 26 21.75 11.78 -10.39
C ARG A 26 22.27 10.40 -10.81
N ARG A 27 23.44 10.39 -11.46
CA ARG A 27 24.25 9.18 -11.66
C ARG A 27 24.85 8.77 -10.33
N LEU A 28 24.55 7.57 -9.85
CA LEU A 28 25.38 6.90 -8.85
C LEU A 28 26.51 6.17 -9.60
N CYS A 29 27.70 6.75 -9.57
CA CYS A 29 28.95 6.03 -9.86
C CYS A 29 29.52 5.50 -8.54
N PRO A 30 30.15 4.32 -8.54
CA PRO A 30 31.30 4.07 -7.70
C PRO A 30 32.56 4.10 -8.57
N ASN A 31 33.44 5.05 -8.27
CA ASN A 31 34.82 5.06 -8.72
C ASN A 31 35.62 4.22 -7.71
N ASN A 32 36.44 3.27 -8.18
CA ASN A 32 37.70 2.92 -7.52
C ASN A 32 38.58 2.11 -8.48
N ASN A 33 39.69 2.73 -8.88
CA ASN A 33 40.86 2.09 -9.45
C ASN A 33 41.68 1.44 -8.34
N THR A 34 42.05 0.17 -8.49
CA THR A 34 43.37 -0.34 -8.12
C THR A 34 43.75 -1.50 -9.04
N ASN A 35 44.96 -1.39 -9.59
CA ASN A 35 45.61 -2.38 -10.44
C ASN A 35 45.92 -3.66 -9.65
N ASN A 36 45.71 -4.83 -10.27
CA ASN A 36 46.70 -5.91 -10.17
C ASN A 36 46.59 -6.88 -11.35
N SER A 37 47.73 -7.10 -11.99
CA SER A 37 47.98 -8.02 -13.09
C SER A 37 47.98 -9.47 -12.63
N HIS A 38 47.20 -10.35 -13.26
CA HIS A 38 47.57 -11.76 -13.49
C HIS A 38 46.74 -12.37 -14.61
N SER A 39 47.46 -12.95 -15.59
CA SER A 39 46.94 -13.63 -16.76
C SER A 39 46.03 -14.82 -16.42
N SER A 40 44.83 -14.85 -17.00
CA SER A 40 44.14 -16.09 -17.32
C SER A 40 43.17 -15.87 -18.49
N SER A 41 43.26 -16.76 -19.46
CA SER A 41 42.49 -16.81 -20.69
C SER A 41 41.00 -16.99 -20.42
N PHE A 42 40.18 -15.98 -20.73
CA PHE A 42 38.72 -16.10 -20.69
C PHE A 42 38.14 -16.33 -22.09
N LEU A 43 37.55 -17.51 -22.28
CA LEU A 43 36.69 -17.85 -23.41
C LEU A 43 35.47 -16.93 -23.42
N ARG A 44 35.19 -16.31 -24.57
CA ARG A 44 33.99 -15.49 -24.78
C ARG A 44 32.76 -16.40 -24.87
N PHE A 45 31.93 -16.38 -23.83
CA PHE A 45 30.53 -16.77 -23.94
C PHE A 45 29.67 -15.52 -24.14
N THR A 46 29.14 -15.33 -25.35
CA THR A 46 28.10 -14.35 -25.62
C THR A 46 26.76 -14.91 -25.16
N SER A 47 26.39 -14.65 -23.90
CA SER A 47 25.01 -14.85 -23.44
C SER A 47 24.18 -13.61 -23.81
N PRO A 48 22.98 -13.75 -24.40
CA PRO A 48 22.10 -12.62 -24.63
C PRO A 48 21.69 -12.05 -23.27
N ARG A 49 22.17 -10.83 -22.96
CA ARG A 49 21.78 -10.12 -21.75
C ARG A 49 20.26 -9.96 -21.77
N LYS A 50 19.58 -10.62 -20.83
CA LYS A 50 18.17 -10.33 -20.52
C LYS A 50 18.03 -8.81 -20.40
N PRO A 51 17.03 -8.18 -21.03
CA PRO A 51 16.86 -6.75 -20.92
C PRO A 51 16.73 -6.40 -19.45
N LEU A 52 17.62 -5.52 -18.97
CA LEU A 52 17.53 -4.97 -17.62
C LEU A 52 16.15 -4.32 -17.53
N ARG A 53 15.25 -4.88 -16.71
CA ARG A 53 13.98 -4.20 -16.41
C ARG A 53 14.36 -2.89 -15.73
N ARG A 54 14.13 -1.78 -16.45
CA ARG A 54 14.28 -0.44 -15.91
C ARG A 54 13.21 -0.29 -14.84
N VAL A 55 13.59 -0.40 -13.56
CA VAL A 55 12.70 -0.05 -12.46
C VAL A 55 12.56 1.47 -12.51
N LEU A 56 11.42 1.92 -13.00
CA LEU A 56 11.04 3.33 -12.95
C LEU A 56 10.59 3.58 -11.51
N ALA A 57 11.54 3.92 -10.63
CA ALA A 57 11.18 4.49 -9.33
C ALA A 57 10.70 5.92 -9.60
N MET A 58 9.40 6.16 -9.45
CA MET A 58 8.91 7.53 -9.32
C MET A 58 9.56 8.10 -8.07
N ALA A 59 10.30 9.19 -8.21
CA ALA A 59 10.82 9.94 -7.07
C ALA A 59 9.64 10.65 -6.40
N GLY A 60 8.84 9.90 -5.64
CA GLY A 60 7.85 10.47 -4.75
C GLY A 60 8.56 11.30 -3.69
N THR A 61 7.96 12.44 -3.31
CA THR A 61 8.39 13.22 -2.15
C THR A 61 7.79 12.70 -0.85
N GLY A 62 7.07 11.57 -0.90
CA GLY A 62 6.46 10.93 0.26
C GLY A 62 7.52 10.32 1.18
N GLN A 63 7.22 10.34 2.48
CA GLN A 63 8.02 9.66 3.48
C GLN A 63 7.88 8.15 3.30
N PHE A 64 8.96 7.39 3.47
CA PHE A 64 8.90 5.95 3.28
C PHE A 64 8.03 5.33 4.39
N PHE A 65 7.08 4.47 4.05
CA PHE A 65 6.10 3.95 5.01
C PHE A 65 6.20 2.42 5.11
N VAL A 66 6.38 1.90 6.33
CA VAL A 66 6.52 0.46 6.61
C VAL A 66 5.45 0.02 7.59
N GLY A 67 4.65 -0.96 7.16
CA GLY A 67 3.50 -1.48 7.92
C GLY A 67 3.68 -2.95 8.24
N GLY A 68 3.61 -3.31 9.51
CA GLY A 68 3.64 -4.69 9.99
C GLY A 68 2.25 -5.20 10.33
N ASN A 69 1.57 -5.88 9.39
CA ASN A 69 0.31 -6.58 9.69
C ASN A 69 0.58 -7.93 10.37
N TRP A 70 0.28 -8.05 11.66
CA TRP A 70 0.52 -9.30 12.40
C TRP A 70 -0.54 -10.37 12.11
N LYS A 71 -1.63 -9.99 11.42
CA LYS A 71 -2.76 -10.86 11.10
C LYS A 71 -3.32 -11.54 12.36
N CYS A 72 -3.86 -12.74 12.22
CA CYS A 72 -4.32 -13.57 13.34
C CYS A 72 -3.16 -14.33 14.01
N ASN A 73 -2.11 -13.63 14.45
CA ASN A 73 -0.96 -14.23 15.14
C ASN A 73 -0.62 -13.49 16.44
N GLY A 74 -0.05 -14.24 17.38
CA GLY A 74 0.50 -13.72 18.63
C GLY A 74 -0.12 -14.30 19.88
N THR A 75 0.71 -14.45 20.91
CA THR A 75 0.33 -14.64 22.31
C THR A 75 0.93 -13.47 23.10
N LYS A 76 0.53 -13.28 24.36
CA LYS A 76 1.11 -12.23 25.21
C LYS A 76 2.65 -12.30 25.25
N GLU A 77 3.20 -13.50 25.33
CA GLU A 77 4.64 -13.76 25.40
C GLU A 77 5.33 -13.42 24.06
N SER A 78 4.81 -13.93 22.94
CA SER A 78 5.44 -13.69 21.63
C SER A 78 5.32 -12.22 21.20
N ILE A 79 4.22 -11.55 21.56
CA ILE A 79 4.05 -10.11 21.34
C ILE A 79 4.99 -9.31 22.22
N THR A 80 5.16 -9.66 23.50
CA THR A 80 6.13 -8.98 24.38
C THR A 80 7.54 -9.09 23.83
N LYS A 81 7.92 -10.26 23.31
CA LYS A 81 9.21 -10.45 22.65
C LYS A 81 9.34 -9.57 21.40
N LEU A 82 8.32 -9.57 20.53
CA LEU A 82 8.33 -8.74 19.31
C LEU A 82 8.42 -7.25 19.63
N ILE A 83 7.71 -6.77 20.66
CA ILE A 83 7.80 -5.39 21.14
C ILE A 83 9.24 -5.08 21.60
N SER A 84 9.86 -5.98 22.36
CA SER A 84 11.25 -5.81 22.80
C SER A 84 12.20 -5.68 21.61
N ASP A 85 12.05 -6.55 20.61
CA ASP A 85 12.86 -6.52 19.40
C ASP A 85 12.66 -5.20 18.63
N LEU A 86 11.41 -4.76 18.46
CA LEU A 86 11.06 -3.49 17.80
C LEU A 86 11.60 -2.27 18.55
N ASN A 87 11.50 -2.24 19.88
CA ASN A 87 12.03 -1.16 20.71
C ASN A 87 13.57 -1.08 20.66
N SER A 88 14.23 -2.21 20.43
CA SER A 88 15.70 -2.28 20.30
C SER A 88 16.21 -1.95 18.89
N ALA A 89 15.32 -1.94 17.90
CA ALA A 89 15.69 -1.74 16.50
C ALA A 89 16.10 -0.28 16.24
N LYS A 90 17.16 -0.09 15.44
CA LYS A 90 17.50 1.23 14.92
C LYS A 90 16.55 1.58 13.77
N MET A 91 15.85 2.70 13.92
CA MET A 91 14.91 3.20 12.92
C MET A 91 15.45 4.52 12.35
N GLU A 92 15.48 4.64 11.03
CA GLU A 92 15.83 5.89 10.37
C GLU A 92 14.68 6.91 10.55
N SER A 93 15.02 8.21 10.63
CA SER A 93 14.04 9.26 10.97
C SER A 93 13.05 9.56 9.83
N ASP A 94 13.40 9.22 8.61
CA ASP A 94 12.65 9.46 7.38
C ASP A 94 11.73 8.29 6.98
N VAL A 95 11.48 7.37 7.92
CA VAL A 95 10.59 6.21 7.71
C VAL A 95 9.44 6.24 8.71
N ASP A 96 8.21 6.28 8.24
CA ASP A 96 7.04 6.05 9.07
C ASP A 96 6.85 4.55 9.28
N VAL A 97 6.66 4.14 10.54
CA VAL A 97 6.52 2.73 10.88
C VAL A 97 5.24 2.53 11.66
N VAL A 98 4.43 1.58 11.20
CA VAL A 98 3.12 1.28 11.75
C VAL A 98 2.99 -0.22 11.97
N VAL A 99 2.42 -0.65 13.08
CA VAL A 99 2.14 -2.07 13.34
C VAL A 99 0.65 -2.29 13.58
N ALA A 100 0.14 -3.42 13.09
CA ALA A 100 -1.27 -3.81 13.23
C ALA A 100 -1.39 -5.16 13.97
N PRO A 101 -1.41 -5.15 15.32
CA PRO A 101 -1.66 -6.34 16.13
C PRO A 101 -3.14 -6.79 16.06
N PRO A 102 -3.47 -8.04 16.46
CA PRO A 102 -4.86 -8.42 16.73
C PRO A 102 -5.50 -7.50 17.77
N PHE A 103 -6.80 -7.23 17.63
CA PHE A 103 -7.53 -6.26 18.48
C PHE A 103 -7.32 -6.47 19.99
N ILE A 104 -7.33 -7.73 20.43
CA ILE A 104 -7.20 -8.10 21.84
C ILE A 104 -5.83 -7.75 22.46
N TYR A 105 -4.85 -7.39 21.65
CA TYR A 105 -3.49 -7.03 22.10
C TYR A 105 -3.13 -5.57 21.81
N ILE A 106 -4.01 -4.77 21.21
CA ILE A 106 -3.72 -3.36 20.90
C ILE A 106 -3.28 -2.59 22.15
N ASP A 107 -4.00 -2.74 23.27
CA ASP A 107 -3.70 -2.03 24.52
C ASP A 107 -2.30 -2.38 25.08
N GLN A 108 -1.97 -3.68 25.08
CA GLN A 108 -0.66 -4.17 25.52
C GLN A 108 0.47 -3.61 24.65
N VAL A 109 0.28 -3.62 23.33
CA VAL A 109 1.26 -3.12 22.36
C VAL A 109 1.43 -1.62 22.53
N LYS A 110 0.32 -0.86 22.55
CA LYS A 110 0.29 0.59 22.75
C LYS A 110 1.04 1.01 24.02
N SER A 111 0.85 0.27 25.12
CA SER A 111 1.43 0.61 26.43
C SER A 111 2.92 0.33 26.55
N SER A 112 3.49 -0.50 25.66
CA SER A 112 4.86 -1.01 25.79
C SER A 112 5.76 -0.66 24.60
N LEU A 113 5.17 -0.32 23.46
CA LEU A 113 5.89 0.04 22.25
C LEU A 113 6.31 1.51 22.30
N THR A 114 7.50 1.80 21.77
CA THR A 114 7.99 3.18 21.63
C THR A 114 7.02 4.05 20.81
N ASP A 115 6.91 5.33 21.17
CA ASP A 115 6.12 6.33 20.45
C ASP A 115 6.60 6.57 19.01
N ARG A 116 7.78 6.04 18.64
CA ARG A 116 8.31 6.09 17.28
C ARG A 116 7.51 5.23 16.29
N ILE A 117 6.78 4.23 16.77
CA ILE A 117 5.97 3.31 15.97
C ILE A 117 4.50 3.57 16.24
N GLU A 118 3.73 3.86 15.18
CA GLU A 118 2.31 4.08 15.31
C GLU A 118 1.53 2.76 15.32
N ILE A 119 0.33 2.78 15.93
CA ILE A 119 -0.53 1.62 16.00
C ILE A 119 -1.67 1.74 14.99
N SER A 120 -1.86 0.66 14.23
CA SER A 120 -3.00 0.46 13.34
C SER A 120 -3.91 -0.65 13.86
N ALA A 121 -5.21 -0.51 13.60
CA ALA A 121 -6.12 -1.64 13.66
C ALA A 121 -6.03 -2.49 12.38
N GLN A 122 -6.46 -3.75 12.44
CA GLN A 122 -6.50 -4.65 11.29
C GLN A 122 -7.79 -4.55 10.46
N ASN A 123 -8.85 -3.95 11.01
CA ASN A 123 -10.14 -3.70 10.37
C ASN A 123 -10.94 -2.71 11.24
N SER A 124 -12.05 -2.17 10.72
CA SER A 124 -13.06 -1.45 11.50
C SER A 124 -14.46 -1.67 10.94
N TRP A 125 -15.47 -1.30 11.74
CA TRP A 125 -16.84 -1.19 11.30
C TRP A 125 -17.03 -0.04 10.31
N VAL A 126 -18.12 -0.10 9.53
CA VAL A 126 -18.44 0.81 8.42
C VAL A 126 -19.07 2.14 8.86
N SER A 127 -19.59 2.21 10.07
CA SER A 127 -20.33 3.36 10.58
C SER A 127 -20.14 3.53 12.08
N LYS A 128 -20.89 4.47 12.67
CA LYS A 128 -20.93 4.67 14.11
C LYS A 128 -21.28 3.36 14.83
N GLY A 129 -20.64 3.12 15.97
CA GLY A 129 -20.93 1.98 16.84
C GLY A 129 -22.42 1.83 17.17
N GLY A 130 -22.83 0.60 17.50
CA GLY A 130 -24.23 0.25 17.70
C GLY A 130 -24.43 -1.25 17.90
N ALA A 131 -25.57 -1.77 17.47
CA ALA A 131 -25.92 -3.20 17.60
C ALA A 131 -25.21 -4.08 16.56
N PHE A 132 -23.87 -4.12 16.62
CA PHE A 132 -23.01 -4.86 15.70
C PHE A 132 -22.06 -5.78 16.49
N THR A 133 -22.63 -6.83 17.10
CA THR A 133 -21.89 -7.76 17.96
C THR A 133 -20.64 -8.32 17.25
N GLY A 134 -19.48 -8.15 17.88
CA GLY A 134 -18.20 -8.63 17.37
C GLY A 134 -17.42 -7.62 16.52
N GLU A 135 -18.06 -6.55 16.06
CA GLU A 135 -17.39 -5.49 15.31
C GLU A 135 -16.78 -4.43 16.24
N ILE A 136 -15.76 -3.74 15.74
CA ILE A 136 -15.05 -2.67 16.45
C ILE A 136 -15.24 -1.36 15.67
N SER A 137 -15.79 -0.34 16.33
CA SER A 137 -16.06 0.94 15.69
C SER A 137 -14.80 1.81 15.61
N VAL A 138 -14.78 2.77 14.68
CA VAL A 138 -13.64 3.68 14.51
C VAL A 138 -13.43 4.54 15.77
N GLU A 139 -14.51 4.90 16.47
CA GLU A 139 -14.44 5.65 17.72
C GLU A 139 -13.72 4.85 18.81
N GLN A 140 -13.96 3.54 18.92
CA GLN A 140 -13.25 2.67 19.86
C GLN A 140 -11.75 2.56 19.51
N LEU A 141 -11.42 2.50 18.22
CA LEU A 141 -10.04 2.49 17.76
C LEU A 141 -9.32 3.80 18.08
N LYS A 142 -10.01 4.93 17.93
CA LYS A 142 -9.47 6.24 18.29
C LYS A 142 -9.28 6.40 19.80
N ASP A 143 -10.21 5.87 20.59
CA ASP A 143 -10.16 5.89 22.06
C ASP A 143 -8.93 5.15 22.59
N ILE A 144 -8.63 3.95 22.06
CA ILE A 144 -7.40 3.20 22.38
C ILE A 144 -6.14 3.78 21.70
N GLY A 145 -6.30 4.84 20.91
CA GLY A 145 -5.23 5.61 20.30
C GLY A 145 -4.61 5.01 19.05
N CYS A 146 -5.34 4.18 18.31
CA CYS A 146 -4.95 3.81 16.94
C CYS A 146 -5.01 5.04 16.04
N LYS A 147 -3.95 5.26 15.25
CA LYS A 147 -3.90 6.34 14.26
C LYS A 147 -4.29 5.87 12.86
N TRP A 148 -4.18 4.58 12.62
CA TRP A 148 -4.43 3.95 11.32
C TRP A 148 -5.39 2.76 11.42
N VAL A 149 -6.00 2.41 10.30
CA VAL A 149 -6.72 1.14 10.11
C VAL A 149 -6.43 0.54 8.75
N ILE A 150 -6.16 -0.76 8.72
CA ILE A 150 -6.06 -1.53 7.48
C ILE A 150 -7.48 -1.86 7.00
N LEU A 151 -7.79 -1.53 5.76
CA LEU A 151 -9.09 -1.81 5.16
C LEU A 151 -8.93 -2.46 3.79
N GLY A 152 -9.76 -3.46 3.50
CA GLY A 152 -9.74 -4.19 2.24
C GLY A 152 -8.58 -5.17 2.08
N HIS A 153 -8.01 -5.66 3.19
CA HIS A 153 -7.01 -6.73 3.12
C HIS A 153 -7.57 -7.94 2.37
N SER A 154 -6.73 -8.65 1.60
CA SER A 154 -7.18 -9.74 0.71
C SER A 154 -7.95 -10.84 1.45
N GLU A 155 -7.54 -11.17 2.68
CA GLU A 155 -8.26 -12.10 3.56
C GLU A 155 -9.71 -11.63 3.84
N ARG A 156 -9.95 -10.33 4.01
CA ARG A 156 -11.30 -9.80 4.23
C ARG A 156 -12.13 -9.80 2.95
N ARG A 157 -11.52 -9.51 1.80
CA ARG A 157 -12.20 -9.56 0.50
C ARG A 157 -12.62 -10.98 0.13
N HIS A 158 -11.69 -11.93 0.21
CA HIS A 158 -11.86 -13.25 -0.41
C HIS A 158 -12.26 -14.35 0.57
N VAL A 159 -11.87 -14.26 1.85
CA VAL A 159 -12.26 -15.26 2.86
C VAL A 159 -13.53 -14.83 3.59
N ILE A 160 -13.62 -13.56 3.96
CA ILE A 160 -14.79 -13.02 4.70
C ILE A 160 -15.89 -12.53 3.75
N GLY A 161 -15.54 -12.10 2.53
CA GLY A 161 -16.50 -11.67 1.52
C GLY A 161 -16.86 -10.18 1.57
N GLU A 162 -15.95 -9.31 2.05
CA GLU A 162 -16.16 -7.87 2.01
C GLU A 162 -16.02 -7.32 0.59
N ASP A 163 -17.10 -6.74 0.05
CA ASP A 163 -17.11 -6.18 -1.30
C ASP A 163 -16.46 -4.79 -1.39
N ASN A 164 -16.16 -4.36 -2.62
CA ASN A 164 -15.47 -3.10 -2.89
C ASN A 164 -16.21 -1.88 -2.32
N GLN A 165 -17.53 -1.81 -2.45
CA GLN A 165 -18.33 -0.67 -2.02
C GLN A 165 -18.43 -0.61 -0.50
N PHE A 166 -18.56 -1.77 0.15
CA PHE A 166 -18.54 -1.86 1.60
C PHE A 166 -17.20 -1.38 2.18
N ILE A 167 -16.09 -1.79 1.57
CA ILE A 167 -14.75 -1.38 1.98
C ILE A 167 -14.52 0.12 1.73
N GLY A 168 -14.96 0.66 0.59
CA GLY A 168 -14.92 2.10 0.31
C GLY A 168 -15.65 2.92 1.38
N LYS A 169 -16.86 2.48 1.78
CA LYS A 169 -17.62 3.11 2.87
C LYS A 169 -16.89 3.06 4.21
N LYS A 170 -16.25 1.94 4.55
CA LYS A 170 -15.42 1.85 5.76
C LYS A 170 -14.29 2.88 5.75
N ALA A 171 -13.61 3.03 4.61
CA ALA A 171 -12.52 3.99 4.46
C ALA A 171 -13.00 5.43 4.59
N GLY A 172 -14.10 5.78 3.91
CA GLY A 172 -14.73 7.10 4.05
C GLY A 172 -15.13 7.39 5.49
N TYR A 173 -15.70 6.41 6.20
CA TYR A 173 -16.07 6.57 7.60
C TYR A 173 -14.84 6.75 8.51
N ALA A 174 -13.80 5.93 8.35
CA ALA A 174 -12.57 6.03 9.12
C ALA A 174 -11.92 7.42 9.01
N LEU A 175 -11.80 7.93 7.77
CA LEU A 175 -11.28 9.27 7.51
C LEU A 175 -12.15 10.36 8.12
N SER A 176 -13.49 10.21 8.08
CA SER A 176 -14.41 11.18 8.70
C SER A 176 -14.23 11.31 10.21
N GLN A 177 -13.69 10.28 10.87
CA GLN A 177 -13.39 10.29 12.31
C GLN A 177 -11.94 10.69 12.62
N GLY A 178 -11.14 10.98 11.59
CA GLY A 178 -9.73 11.37 11.69
C GLY A 178 -8.78 10.20 11.91
N VAL A 179 -9.15 8.98 11.50
CA VAL A 179 -8.26 7.81 11.50
C VAL A 179 -7.77 7.57 10.07
N GLY A 180 -6.45 7.49 9.89
CA GLY A 180 -5.82 7.23 8.60
C GLY A 180 -6.13 5.83 8.08
N VAL A 181 -6.10 5.66 6.76
CA VAL A 181 -6.47 4.39 6.11
C VAL A 181 -5.30 3.79 5.36
N ILE A 182 -4.96 2.54 5.67
CA ILE A 182 -4.11 1.70 4.84
C ILE A 182 -5.04 0.93 3.89
N ALA A 183 -5.20 1.43 2.67
CA ALA A 183 -6.12 0.95 1.65
C ALA A 183 -5.48 -0.20 0.86
N CYS A 184 -5.89 -1.43 1.14
CA CYS A 184 -5.36 -2.61 0.48
C CYS A 184 -6.11 -2.90 -0.83
N ILE A 185 -5.33 -3.06 -1.90
CA ILE A 185 -5.79 -3.53 -3.21
C ILE A 185 -4.87 -4.66 -3.71
N GLY A 186 -5.39 -5.49 -4.60
CA GLY A 186 -4.66 -6.60 -5.19
C GLY A 186 -5.59 -7.64 -5.80
N GLU A 187 -5.07 -8.33 -6.80
CA GLU A 187 -5.71 -9.43 -7.50
C GLU A 187 -5.37 -10.79 -6.89
N LEU A 188 -6.18 -11.78 -7.21
CA LEU A 188 -5.87 -13.19 -7.01
C LEU A 188 -4.87 -13.69 -8.08
N LEU A 189 -4.22 -14.81 -7.82
CA LEU A 189 -3.22 -15.44 -8.70
C LEU A 189 -3.86 -15.82 -10.02
N GLU A 190 -5.07 -16.37 -9.98
CA GLU A 190 -5.81 -16.76 -11.18
C GLU A 190 -6.17 -15.53 -12.03
N GLU A 191 -6.49 -14.40 -11.38
CA GLU A 191 -6.74 -13.13 -12.06
C GLU A 191 -5.46 -12.56 -12.67
N ARG A 192 -4.33 -12.67 -11.95
CA ARG A 192 -3.01 -12.27 -12.44
C ARG A 192 -2.57 -13.10 -13.64
N GLU A 193 -2.71 -14.42 -13.55
CA GLU A 193 -2.39 -15.36 -14.63
C GLU A 193 -3.30 -15.16 -15.84
N ALA A 194 -4.54 -14.71 -15.61
CA ALA A 194 -5.47 -14.28 -16.65
C ALA A 194 -5.23 -12.85 -17.18
N GLY A 195 -4.21 -12.13 -16.69
CA GLY A 195 -3.88 -10.77 -17.13
C GLY A 195 -4.85 -9.69 -16.66
N LYS A 196 -5.65 -9.95 -15.60
CA LYS A 196 -6.69 -9.04 -15.08
C LYS A 196 -6.24 -8.15 -13.92
N THR A 197 -4.95 -8.16 -13.56
CA THR A 197 -4.39 -7.39 -12.44
C THR A 197 -4.86 -5.93 -12.44
N PHE A 198 -4.75 -5.23 -13.57
CA PHE A 198 -5.13 -3.82 -13.67
C PHE A 198 -6.64 -3.61 -13.53
N ASP A 199 -7.46 -4.46 -14.14
CA ASP A 199 -8.92 -4.33 -14.05
C ASP A 199 -9.39 -4.50 -12.60
N VAL A 200 -8.85 -5.50 -11.90
CA VAL A 200 -9.18 -5.77 -10.49
C VAL A 200 -8.75 -4.61 -9.61
N CYS A 201 -7.49 -4.18 -9.72
CA CYS A 201 -6.96 -3.07 -8.93
C CYS A 201 -7.69 -1.76 -9.21
N TYR A 202 -8.05 -1.50 -10.47
CA TYR A 202 -8.83 -0.32 -10.85
C TYR A 202 -10.21 -0.32 -10.19
N GLN A 203 -10.95 -1.42 -10.22
CA GLN A 203 -12.28 -1.50 -9.60
C GLN A 203 -12.22 -1.34 -8.09
N GLN A 204 -11.21 -1.94 -7.44
CA GLN A 204 -11.01 -1.80 -6.00
C GLN A 204 -10.64 -0.36 -5.62
N LEU A 205 -9.69 0.24 -6.35
CA LEU A 205 -9.24 1.62 -6.10
C LEU A 205 -10.35 2.64 -6.38
N LYS A 206 -11.14 2.43 -7.43
CA LYS A 206 -12.29 3.27 -7.76
C LYS A 206 -13.29 3.33 -6.59
N ALA A 207 -13.57 2.21 -5.93
CA ALA A 207 -14.50 2.21 -4.80
C ALA A 207 -13.99 3.02 -3.60
N TYR A 208 -12.68 3.07 -3.36
CA TYR A 208 -12.10 4.03 -2.41
C TYR A 208 -12.29 5.46 -2.92
N ALA A 209 -11.91 5.74 -4.16
CA ALA A 209 -11.97 7.07 -4.76
C ALA A 209 -13.39 7.68 -4.74
N ASP A 210 -14.41 6.86 -4.95
CA ASP A 210 -15.82 7.29 -4.92
C ASP A 210 -16.30 7.63 -3.50
N ALA A 211 -15.66 7.10 -2.46
CA ALA A 211 -16.10 7.18 -1.06
C ALA A 211 -15.27 8.13 -0.18
N VAL A 212 -14.03 8.41 -0.54
CA VAL A 212 -13.11 9.24 0.26
C VAL A 212 -13.04 10.67 -0.27
N PRO A 213 -13.03 11.69 0.61
CA PRO A 213 -13.02 13.09 0.18
C PRO A 213 -11.61 13.60 -0.19
N SER A 214 -10.56 12.96 0.34
CA SER A 214 -9.16 13.30 0.11
C SER A 214 -8.29 12.06 0.27
N TRP A 215 -7.07 12.12 -0.29
CA TRP A 215 -6.04 11.09 -0.20
C TRP A 215 -4.92 11.43 0.79
N ASP A 216 -4.99 12.56 1.49
CA ASP A 216 -3.91 13.05 2.35
C ASP A 216 -3.54 12.08 3.49
N ASN A 217 -4.50 11.31 4.01
CA ASN A 217 -4.32 10.34 5.09
C ASN A 217 -4.61 8.91 4.63
N ILE A 218 -4.25 8.59 3.38
CA ILE A 218 -4.39 7.25 2.80
C ILE A 218 -3.04 6.75 2.32
N VAL A 219 -2.69 5.53 2.72
CA VAL A 219 -1.57 4.77 2.14
C VAL A 219 -2.15 3.63 1.32
N ILE A 220 -1.77 3.53 0.05
CA ILE A 220 -2.19 2.41 -0.80
C ILE A 220 -1.22 1.24 -0.59
N ALA A 221 -1.76 0.08 -0.23
CA ALA A 221 -0.98 -1.13 -0.05
C ALA A 221 -1.32 -2.14 -1.15
N MET A 222 -0.30 -2.55 -1.91
CA MET A 222 -0.43 -3.63 -2.88
C MET A 222 -0.22 -4.95 -2.16
N SER A 223 -1.30 -5.70 -1.92
CA SER A 223 -1.27 -6.96 -1.20
C SER A 223 -1.15 -8.14 -2.17
N LEU A 224 0.07 -8.50 -2.54
CA LEU A 224 0.35 -9.76 -3.23
C LEU A 224 0.54 -10.86 -2.19
N TYR A 225 -0.42 -11.78 -2.09
CA TYR A 225 -0.26 -13.05 -1.34
C TYR A 225 0.35 -12.93 0.06
N GLY A 226 -0.21 -12.03 0.88
CA GLY A 226 0.08 -11.96 2.30
C GLY A 226 1.33 -11.19 2.69
N LEU A 227 2.05 -10.60 1.73
CA LEU A 227 3.04 -9.56 1.99
C LEU A 227 2.43 -8.19 1.72
N LEU A 228 2.30 -7.37 2.77
CA LEU A 228 1.94 -5.97 2.65
C LEU A 228 3.19 -5.22 2.21
N VAL A 229 3.31 -4.89 0.92
CA VAL A 229 4.33 -3.95 0.44
C VAL A 229 3.64 -2.60 0.28
N LEU A 230 4.07 -1.64 1.08
CA LEU A 230 3.59 -0.26 1.04
C LEU A 230 4.51 0.52 0.10
N VAL A 231 3.92 1.23 -0.86
CA VAL A 231 4.62 2.07 -1.85
C VAL A 231 4.11 3.49 -1.72
#